data_AF-A0A7W7EKE3-F1
#
_entry.id   AF-A0A7W7EKE3-F1
#
_cell.length_a   1.000
_cell.length_b   1.000
_cell.length_c   1.000
_cell.angle_alpha   90.00
_cell.angle_beta   90.00
_cell.angle_gamma   90.00
#
_symmetry.space_group_name_H-M   'P 1'
#
loop_
_entity.id
_entity.type
_entity.pdbx_description
1 polymer ?
#
loop_
_entity_poly.entity_id
_entity_poly.type
_entity_poly.pdbx_seq_one_letter_code
_entity_poly.pdbx_strand_id
1 'polypeptide(L)'
;MTITIVAVAATVIVGGLLVGAKPLQPRALWTVLFEPDGKIDSIVVWTLRLPRSLAAFIGGAGLGVSGYLLQTLTRNPLAGPGLTGVTSGAVTPIVFCFVFLPWLSSAYYPLVGWRAV
;
A
#
# COMPACT_ATOMS: atom_id res chain seq x y z
N MET A 1 -17.68 -3.36 16.58
CA MET A 1 -16.46 -2.56 16.34
C MET A 1 -15.56 -3.17 15.27
N THR A 2 -15.28 -4.47 15.30
CA THR A 2 -14.51 -5.16 14.24
C THR A 2 -15.24 -5.20 12.90
N ILE A 3 -16.52 -5.58 12.90
CA ILE A 3 -17.35 -5.62 11.67
C ILE A 3 -17.41 -4.25 10.98
N THR A 4 -17.55 -3.17 11.77
CA THR A 4 -17.58 -1.80 11.25
C THR A 4 -16.25 -1.38 10.61
N ILE A 5 -15.11 -1.75 11.21
CA ILE A 5 -13.78 -1.45 10.63
C ILE A 5 -13.60 -2.19 9.31
N VAL A 6 -13.97 -3.47 9.25
CA VAL A 6 -13.88 -4.27 8.03
C VAL A 6 -14.79 -3.71 6.93
N ALA A 7 -16.02 -3.33 7.27
CA ALA A 7 -16.96 -2.74 6.33
C ALA A 7 -16.45 -1.41 5.75
N VAL A 8 -15.90 -0.53 6.60
CA VAL A 8 -15.31 0.74 6.16
C VAL A 8 -14.09 0.48 5.27
N ALA A 9 -13.20 -0.42 5.67
CA ALA A 9 -12.03 -0.80 4.87
C ALA A 9 -12.42 -1.32 3.48
N ALA A 10 -13.39 -2.25 3.41
CA ALA A 10 -13.89 -2.77 2.15
C ALA A 10 -14.49 -1.66 1.27
N THR A 11 -15.27 -0.76 1.86
CA THR A 11 -15.88 0.37 1.14
C THR A 11 -14.83 1.30 0.55
N VAL A 12 -13.78 1.62 1.32
CA VAL A 12 -12.68 2.48 0.85
C VAL A 12 -11.88 1.81 -0.27
N ILE A 13 -11.60 0.50 -0.16
CA ILE A 13 -10.89 -0.25 -1.21
C ILE A 13 -11.71 -0.27 -2.49
N VAL A 14 -13.00 -0.61 -2.42
CA VAL A 14 -13.90 -0.64 -3.58
C VAL A 14 -14.03 0.75 -4.19
N GLY A 15 -14.18 1.80 -3.37
CA GLY A 15 -14.18 3.19 -3.82
C GLY A 15 -12.89 3.56 -4.56
N GLY A 16 -11.73 3.14 -4.04
CA GLY A 16 -10.43 3.34 -4.68
C GLY A 16 -10.28 2.64 -6.03
N LEU A 17 -11.01 1.55 -6.28
CA LEU A 17 -11.04 0.88 -7.59
C LEU A 17 -11.87 1.66 -8.62
N LEU A 18 -12.92 2.37 -8.18
CA LEU A 18 -13.81 3.15 -9.06
C LEU A 18 -13.16 4.45 -9.51
N VAL A 19 -12.39 5.09 -8.62
CA VAL A 19 -11.73 6.38 -8.88
C VAL A 19 -10.39 6.19 -9.60
N GLY A 20 -10.19 6.88 -10.72
CA GLY A 20 -8.95 6.86 -11.49
C GLY A 20 -9.03 7.71 -12.75
N ALA A 21 -7.97 7.71 -13.55
CA ALA A 21 -7.87 8.53 -14.77
C ALA A 21 -9.04 8.32 -15.75
N LYS A 22 -9.59 7.09 -15.78
CA LYS A 22 -10.87 6.77 -16.41
C LYS A 22 -11.83 6.29 -15.31
N PRO A 23 -12.87 7.05 -14.95
CA PRO A 23 -13.84 6.58 -13.97
C PRO A 23 -14.55 5.34 -14.50
N LEU A 24 -14.65 4.30 -13.66
CA LEU A 24 -15.30 3.04 -14.01
C LEU A 24 -16.72 3.04 -13.46
N GLN A 25 -17.69 2.59 -14.26
CA GLN A 25 -19.04 2.35 -13.76
C GLN A 25 -19.01 1.19 -12.74
N PRO A 26 -19.79 1.26 -11.64
CA PRO A 26 -19.83 0.19 -10.65
C PRO A 26 -20.17 -1.18 -11.24
N ARG A 27 -21.05 -1.22 -12.24
CA ARG A 27 -21.40 -2.46 -12.95
C ARG A 27 -20.23 -3.06 -13.72
N ALA A 28 -19.42 -2.21 -14.35
CA ALA A 28 -18.22 -2.64 -15.08
C ALA A 28 -17.12 -3.14 -14.13
N LEU A 29 -17.04 -2.61 -12.90
CA LEU A 29 -16.13 -3.13 -11.88
C LEU A 29 -16.48 -4.57 -11.49
N TRP A 30 -17.77 -4.86 -11.28
CA TRP A 30 -18.24 -6.22 -10.98
C TRP A 30 -17.87 -7.20 -12.10
N THR A 31 -18.14 -6.85 -13.37
CA THR A 31 -17.78 -7.73 -14.48
C THR A 31 -16.27 -7.94 -14.57
N VAL A 32 -15.46 -6.90 -14.44
CA VAL A 32 -14.00 -7.00 -14.51
C VAL A 32 -13.40 -7.84 -13.37
N LEU A 33 -14.02 -7.83 -12.19
CA LEU A 33 -13.52 -8.56 -11.03
C LEU A 33 -13.80 -10.07 -11.10
N PHE A 34 -14.92 -10.47 -11.71
CA PHE A 34 -15.36 -11.86 -11.77
C PHE A 34 -15.16 -12.51 -13.14
N GLU A 35 -15.18 -11.72 -14.22
CA GLU A 35 -14.97 -12.15 -15.60
C GLU A 35 -13.94 -11.23 -16.27
N PRO A 36 -12.63 -11.45 -16.02
CA PRO A 36 -11.57 -10.66 -16.64
C PRO A 36 -11.60 -10.86 -18.16
N ASP A 37 -11.99 -9.83 -18.89
CA ASP A 37 -12.19 -9.86 -20.35
C ASP A 37 -10.93 -9.42 -21.13
N GLY A 38 -9.80 -9.25 -20.44
CA GLY A 38 -8.49 -8.90 -21.03
C GLY A 38 -8.43 -7.50 -21.66
N LYS A 39 -9.50 -6.71 -21.56
CA LYS A 39 -9.56 -5.34 -22.07
C LYS A 39 -8.76 -4.39 -21.17
N ILE A 40 -8.52 -3.18 -21.68
CA ILE A 40 -7.78 -2.12 -20.99
C ILE A 40 -8.31 -1.90 -19.56
N ASP A 41 -9.63 -1.89 -19.37
CA ASP A 41 -10.25 -1.67 -18.06
C ASP A 41 -9.91 -2.81 -17.07
N SER A 42 -9.91 -4.07 -17.54
CA SER A 42 -9.51 -5.22 -16.74
C SER A 42 -8.03 -5.19 -16.37
N ILE A 43 -7.16 -4.87 -17.34
CA ILE A 43 -5.72 -4.76 -17.10
C ILE A 43 -5.45 -3.67 -16.06
N VAL A 44 -6.06 -2.48 -16.22
CA VAL A 44 -5.85 -1.36 -15.29
C VAL A 44 -6.31 -1.69 -13.87
N VAL A 45 -7.47 -2.33 -13.71
CA VAL A 45 -7.97 -2.72 -12.39
C VAL A 45 -7.03 -3.73 -11.72
N TRP A 46 -6.66 -4.81 -12.42
CA TRP A 46 -5.89 -5.90 -11.84
C TRP A 46 -4.40 -5.61 -11.68
N THR A 47 -3.79 -4.86 -12.60
CA THR A 47 -2.33 -4.66 -12.61
C THR A 47 -1.89 -3.32 -11.99
N LEU A 48 -2.78 -2.32 -11.91
CA LEU A 48 -2.44 -1.02 -11.31
C LEU A 48 -3.29 -0.70 -10.07
N ARG A 49 -4.63 -0.72 -10.17
CA ARG A 49 -5.49 -0.19 -9.10
C ARG A 49 -5.53 -1.11 -7.89
N LEU A 50 -5.81 -2.38 -8.10
CA LEU A 50 -5.93 -3.38 -7.04
C LEU A 50 -4.63 -3.53 -6.23
N PRO A 51 -3.45 -3.76 -6.83
CA PRO A 51 -2.21 -3.86 -6.07
C PRO A 51 -1.87 -2.57 -5.32
N ARG A 52 -2.16 -1.39 -5.90
CA ARG A 52 -1.96 -0.10 -5.22
C ARG A 52 -2.88 0.07 -4.02
N SER A 53 -4.18 -0.23 -4.17
CA SER A 53 -5.16 -0.12 -3.08
C SER A 53 -4.82 -1.07 -1.92
N LEU A 54 -4.38 -2.30 -2.24
CA LEU A 54 -3.92 -3.26 -1.23
C LEU A 54 -2.64 -2.78 -0.53
N ALA A 55 -1.65 -2.30 -1.28
CA ALA A 55 -0.41 -1.77 -0.71
C ALA A 55 -0.68 -0.57 0.21
N ALA A 56 -1.57 0.35 -0.19
CA ALA A 56 -1.98 1.48 0.62
C ALA A 56 -2.71 1.04 1.89
N PHE A 57 -3.59 0.05 1.80
CA PHE A 57 -4.32 -0.49 2.95
C PHE A 57 -3.37 -1.17 3.95
N ILE A 58 -2.52 -2.08 3.49
CA ILE A 58 -1.56 -2.80 4.34
C ILE A 58 -0.56 -1.83 4.97
N GLY A 59 -0.01 -0.90 4.17
CA GLY A 59 0.92 0.11 4.66
C GLY A 59 0.28 1.03 5.70
N GLY A 60 -0.94 1.53 5.44
CA GLY A 60 -1.69 2.36 6.37
C GLY A 60 -2.06 1.64 7.66
N ALA A 61 -2.52 0.39 7.57
CA ALA A 61 -2.83 -0.44 8.75
C ALA A 61 -1.59 -0.69 9.61
N GLY A 62 -0.45 -1.04 8.99
CA GLY A 62 0.82 -1.24 9.69
C GLY A 62 1.31 0.03 10.39
N LEU A 63 1.25 1.18 9.72
CA LEU A 63 1.60 2.48 10.32
C LEU A 63 0.67 2.86 11.47
N GLY A 64 -0.64 2.60 11.35
CA GLY A 64 -1.62 2.85 12.40
C GLY A 64 -1.37 2.01 13.66
N VAL A 65 -1.10 0.70 13.48
CA VAL A 65 -0.78 -0.21 14.59
C VAL A 65 0.54 0.18 15.26
N SER A 66 1.59 0.45 14.46
CA SER A 66 2.90 0.84 14.98
C SER A 66 2.83 2.17 15.76
N GLY A 67 2.08 3.15 15.24
CA GLY A 67 1.83 4.42 15.92
C GLY A 67 1.11 4.23 17.27
N TYR A 68 0.03 3.46 17.30
CA TYR A 68 -0.70 3.17 18.53
C TYR A 68 0.19 2.48 19.58
N LEU A 69 0.99 1.50 19.17
CA LEU A 69 1.91 0.80 20.06
C LEU A 69 2.97 1.76 20.64
N LEU A 70 3.59 2.58 19.79
CA LEU A 70 4.60 3.53 20.24
C LEU A 70 4.03 4.61 21.16
N GLN A 71 2.85 5.15 20.84
CA GLN A 71 2.16 6.12 21.70
C GLN A 71 1.84 5.51 23.06
N THR A 72 1.41 4.24 23.09
CA THR A 72 1.08 3.52 24.33
C THR A 72 2.33 3.23 25.17
N LEU A 73 3.40 2.75 24.55
CA LEU A 73 4.66 2.41 25.23
C LEU A 73 5.37 3.66 25.77
N THR A 74 5.44 4.71 24.97
CA THR A 74 6.08 5.97 25.36
C THR A 74 5.18 6.84 26.23
N ARG A 75 3.89 6.51 26.34
CA ARG A 75 2.83 7.33 26.96
C ARG A 75 2.83 8.77 26.41
N ASN A 76 3.14 8.90 25.12
CA ASN A 76 3.22 10.19 24.43
C ASN A 76 2.36 10.15 23.16
N PRO A 77 1.22 10.87 23.12
CA PRO A 77 0.33 10.88 21.95
C PRO A 77 0.97 11.52 20.70
N LEU A 78 2.11 12.20 20.84
CA LEU A 78 2.88 12.76 19.71
C LEU A 78 3.93 11.77 19.16
N ALA A 79 4.14 10.62 19.80
CA ALA A 79 5.09 9.63 19.32
C ALA A 79 4.58 8.98 18.03
N GLY A 80 5.48 8.80 17.06
CA GLY A 80 5.18 8.15 15.79
C GLY A 80 6.29 7.19 15.37
N PRO A 81 5.97 6.23 14.47
CA PRO A 81 6.92 5.20 14.02
C PRO A 81 8.20 5.75 13.40
N GLY A 82 8.16 6.95 12.80
CA GLY A 82 9.33 7.61 12.22
C GLY A 82 10.44 7.94 13.23
N LEU A 83 10.15 8.01 14.53
CA LEU A 83 11.15 8.33 15.56
C LEU A 83 12.20 7.21 15.77
N THR A 84 11.88 5.98 15.38
CA THR A 84 12.74 4.81 15.59
C THR A 84 13.90 4.70 14.60
N GLY A 85 13.94 5.56 13.58
CA GLY A 85 14.94 5.49 12.51
C GLY A 85 14.72 4.37 11.49
N VAL A 86 13.72 3.50 11.71
CA VAL A 86 13.37 2.37 10.82
C VAL A 86 13.08 2.82 9.39
N THR A 87 12.37 3.94 9.21
CA THR A 87 12.09 4.49 7.87
C THR A 87 13.36 4.89 7.13
N SER A 88 14.27 5.60 7.80
CA SER A 88 15.55 6.00 7.21
C SER A 88 16.41 4.77 6.90
N GLY A 89 16.47 3.80 7.82
CA GLY A 89 17.19 2.53 7.64
C GLY A 89 16.71 1.72 6.44
N ALA A 90 15.39 1.65 6.22
CA ALA A 90 14.81 0.97 5.06
C ALA A 90 15.15 1.68 3.73
N VAL A 91 15.17 3.02 3.71
CA VAL A 91 15.32 3.82 2.48
C VAL A 91 16.79 3.96 2.06
N THR A 92 17.72 4.08 3.01
CA THR A 92 19.16 4.22 2.72
C THR A 92 19.71 3.20 1.71
N PRO A 93 19.54 1.89 1.88
CA PRO A 93 20.08 0.90 0.93
C PRO A 93 19.33 0.91 -0.41
N ILE A 94 18.04 1.26 -0.42
CA ILE A 94 17.28 1.43 -1.68
C ILE A 94 17.90 2.56 -2.51
N VAL A 95 18.13 3.72 -1.89
CA VAL A 95 18.75 4.88 -2.56
C VAL A 95 20.19 4.55 -2.97
N PHE A 96 20.94 3.84 -2.13
CA PHE A 96 22.27 3.38 -2.46
C PHE A 96 22.25 2.50 -3.73
N CYS A 97 21.37 1.49 -3.79
CA CYS A 97 21.22 0.66 -4.99
C CYS A 97 20.76 1.47 -6.20
N PHE A 98 19.85 2.41 -6.03
CA PHE A 98 19.37 3.26 -7.13
C PHE A 98 20.49 4.12 -7.74
N VAL A 99 21.38 4.67 -6.90
CA VAL A 99 22.48 5.54 -7.34
C VAL A 99 23.68 4.76 -7.88
N PHE A 100 24.10 3.70 -7.17
CA PHE A 100 25.34 2.97 -7.47
C PHE A 100 25.15 1.71 -8.31
N LEU A 101 23.92 1.16 -8.37
CA LEU A 101 23.58 -0.07 -9.09
C LEU A 101 22.39 0.18 -10.04
N PRO A 102 22.47 1.12 -10.99
CA PRO A 102 21.34 1.49 -11.85
C PRO A 102 20.87 0.37 -12.80
N TRP A 103 21.69 -0.67 -13.00
CA TRP A 103 21.31 -1.87 -13.77
C TRP A 103 20.47 -2.87 -12.96
N LEU A 104 20.34 -2.67 -11.64
CA LEU A 104 19.55 -3.54 -10.79
C LEU A 104 18.06 -3.31 -11.08
N SER A 105 17.35 -4.38 -11.45
CA SER A 105 15.91 -4.32 -11.69
C SER A 105 15.18 -3.78 -10.48
N SER A 106 14.22 -2.87 -10.70
CA SER A 106 13.39 -2.26 -9.66
C SER A 106 12.59 -3.29 -8.85
N ALA A 107 12.42 -4.50 -9.39
CA ALA A 107 11.81 -5.63 -8.67
C ALA A 107 12.55 -6.02 -7.38
N TYR A 108 13.85 -5.70 -7.27
CA TYR A 108 14.66 -6.03 -6.09
C TYR A 108 14.63 -4.97 -4.99
N TYR A 109 14.19 -3.74 -5.28
CA TYR A 109 14.19 -2.65 -4.30
C TYR A 109 13.36 -2.93 -3.03
N PRO A 110 12.16 -3.53 -3.12
CA PRO A 110 11.39 -3.88 -1.91
C PRO A 110 12.12 -4.89 -1.01
N LEU A 111 12.84 -5.85 -1.58
CA LEU A 111 13.60 -6.85 -0.83
C LEU A 111 14.84 -6.26 -0.17
N VAL A 112 15.51 -5.32 -0.85
CA VAL A 112 16.66 -4.61 -0.30
C VAL A 112 16.25 -3.78 0.92
N GLY A 113 15.14 -3.04 0.82
CA GLY A 113 14.63 -2.25 1.95
C GLY A 113 14.16 -3.10 3.12
N TRP A 114 13.44 -4.20 2.85
CA TRP A 114 12.94 -5.11 3.89
C TRP A 114 14.06 -5.73 4.74
N ARG A 115 15.21 -6.03 4.13
CA ARG A 115 16.35 -6.67 4.82
C ARG A 115 17.18 -5.73 5.70
N ALA A 116 16.96 -4.43 5.59
CA ALA A 116 17.75 -3.43 6.29
C ALA A 116 17.11 -2.93 7.60
N VAL A 117 15.96 -3.51 7.97
CA VAL A 117 15.17 -3.19 9.17
C VAL A 117 15.06 -4.42 10.07
#